data_AF-A0A7C3LJB1-F1
#
_entry.id   AF-A0A7C3LJB1-F1
#
_cell.length_a   1.000
_cell.length_b   1.000
_cell.length_c   1.000
_cell.angle_alpha   90.00
_cell.angle_beta   90.00
_cell.angle_gamma   90.00
#
_symmetry.space_group_name_H-M   'P 1'
#
loop_
_entity.id
_entity.type
_entity.pdbx_description
1 polymer ?
#
loop_
_entity_poly.entity_id
_entity_poly.type
_entity_poly.pdbx_seq_one_letter_code
_entity_poly.pdbx_strand_id
1 'polypeptide(L)' 'RGILEFSYKYPGMYMFHAHVTEFAELGWNGMFEVLP' A
#
# COMPACT_ATOMS: atom_id res chain seq x y z
N ARG A 1 4.77 9.48 14.41
CA ARG A 1 3.64 8.56 14.11
C ARG A 1 2.58 9.38 13.36
N GLY A 2 2.32 9.05 12.10
CA GLY A 2 1.18 9.59 11.35
C GLY A 2 0.10 8.52 11.26
N ILE A 3 -1.17 8.93 11.26
CA ILE A 3 -2.32 8.06 10.98
C ILE A 3 -2.97 8.60 9.71
N LEU A 4 -3.33 7.70 8.80
CA LEU A 4 -4.06 8.02 7.57
C LEU A 4 -5.39 7.28 7.58
N GLU A 5 -6.46 7.97 7.22
CA GLU A 5 -7.82 7.44 7.17
C GLU A 5 -8.42 7.72 5.80
N PHE A 6 -8.87 6.67 5.12
CA PHE A 6 -9.49 6.73 3.80
C PHE A 6 -10.30 5.47 3.53
N SER A 7 -11.14 5.50 2.49
CA SER A 7 -12.01 4.39 2.07
C SER A 7 -11.68 3.94 0.65
N TYR A 8 -11.81 2.65 0.37
CA TYR A 8 -11.62 2.09 -0.96
C TYR A 8 -12.95 2.03 -1.70
N LYS A 9 -12.95 2.50 -2.96
CA LYS A 9 -14.14 2.46 -3.83
C LYS A 9 -14.31 1.11 -4.54
N TYR A 10 -13.22 0.37 -4.72
CA TYR A 10 -13.19 -0.85 -5.53
C TYR A 10 -12.50 -1.97 -4.74
N PRO A 11 -12.99 -3.22 -4.81
CA PRO A 11 -12.29 -4.37 -4.25
C PRO A 11 -11.10 -4.78 -5.12
N GLY A 12 -10.17 -5.55 -4.54
CA GLY A 12 -9.03 -6.12 -5.25
C GLY A 12 -7.72 -6.05 -4.47
N MET A 13 -6.63 -6.45 -5.12
CA MET A 13 -5.28 -6.41 -4.56
C MET A 13 -4.67 -5.02 -4.69
N TYR A 14 -4.25 -4.47 -3.57
CA TYR A 14 -3.55 -3.18 -3.48
C TYR A 14 -2.12 -3.37 -3.01
N MET A 15 -1.23 -2.47 -3.44
CA MET A 15 0.15 -2.39 -2.99
C MET A 15 0.41 -0.99 -2.41
N PHE A 16 1.16 -0.94 -1.32
CA PHE A 16 1.86 0.27 -0.91
C PHE A 16 3.37 0.00 -0.96
N HIS A 17 4.15 1.05 -1.24
CA HIS A 17 5.60 0.97 -1.25
C HIS A 17 6.20 2.31 -0.83
N ALA A 18 7.46 2.29 -0.38
CA ALA A 18 8.22 3.52 -0.19
C ALA A 18 8.30 4.30 -1.52
N HIS A 19 8.02 5.60 -1.49
CA HIS A 19 8.08 6.44 -2.70
C HIS A 19 9.51 6.56 -3.25
N VAL A 20 10.52 6.42 -2.39
CA VAL A 20 11.93 6.37 -2.81
C VAL A 20 12.22 5.00 -3.42
N THR A 21 12.65 5.00 -4.68
CA THR A 21 12.86 3.79 -5.51
C THR A 21 13.78 2.76 -4.84
N GLU A 22 14.92 3.19 -4.30
CA GLU A 22 15.91 2.30 -3.67
C GLU A 22 15.28 1.45 -2.57
N PHE A 23 14.39 2.01 -1.74
CA PHE A 23 13.73 1.25 -0.69
C PHE A 23 12.65 0.31 -1.23
N ALA A 24 11.93 0.71 -2.26
CA ALA A 24 10.97 -0.17 -2.92
C ALA A 24 11.65 -1.42 -3.51
N GLU A 25 12.83 -1.23 -4.13
CA GLU A 25 13.68 -2.32 -4.66
C GLU A 25 14.23 -3.23 -3.58
N LEU A 26 14.55 -2.68 -2.40
CA LEU A 26 14.94 -3.45 -1.20
C LEU A 26 13.76 -4.15 -0.51
N GLY A 27 12.56 -4.08 -1.08
CA GLY A 27 11.39 -4.81 -0.59
C GLY A 27 10.53 -4.03 0.41
N TRP A 28 10.70 -2.72 0.53
CA TRP A 28 9.86 -1.88 1.40
C TRP A 28 8.52 -1.61 0.72
N ASN A 29 7.75 -2.68 0.61
CA ASN A 29 6.43 -2.71 0.04
C ASN A 29 5.55 -3.70 0.83
N GLY A 30 4.25 -3.61 0.62
CA GLY A 30 3.28 -4.54 1.19
C GLY A 30 2.06 -4.63 0.29
N MET A 31 1.44 -5.80 0.28
CA MET A 31 0.21 -6.05 -0.45
C MET A 31 -0.92 -6.38 0.53
N PHE A 32 -2.13 -6.02 0.18
CA PHE A 32 -3.33 -6.42 0.90
C PHE A 32 -4.53 -6.52 -0.05
N GLU A 33 -5.49 -7.37 0.33
CA GLU A 33 -6.73 -7.57 -0.42
C GLU A 33 -7.86 -6.74 0.20
N VAL A 34 -8.52 -5.92 -0.62
CA VAL A 34 -9.76 -5.24 -0.27
C VAL A 34 -10.92 -6.12 -0.74
N LEU A 35 -11.73 -6.59 0.20
CA LEU A 35 -12.91 -7.39 -0.06
C LEU A 35 -14.12 -6.51 -0.44
N PRO A 36 -15.13 -7.05 -1.14
CA PRO A 36 -16.39 -6.35 -1.43
C PRO A 36 -17.16 -5.87 -0.20
#